data_AF-A0A956SMY1-F1
#
_entry.id   AF-A0A956SMY1-F1
#
_cell.length_a   1.000
_cell.length_b   1.000
_cell.length_c   1.000
_cell.angle_alpha   90.00
_cell.angle_beta   90.00
_cell.angle_gamma   90.00
#
_symmetry.space_group_name_H-M   'P 1'
#
loop_
_entity.id
_entity.type
_entity.pdbx_description
1 polymer ?
#
loop_
_entity_poly.entity_id
_entity_poly.type
_entity_poly.pdbx_seq_one_letter_code
_entity_poly.pdbx_strand_id
1 'polypeptide(L)'
;MIKEQSKKIMMEMLVQLFSPLFTAFVFNILSNKFKPSPFIINIFIVFFSIWFCIALFVFLKRRIVEYKDNKQFKRTAAFVIPYYGDTRETHTVKLDEIKKFRWFLDVRVPLTRKLKDYKNNQYLSVDDIILFNLHGPYCPEDLCEMNEEKTFFGEYKFTCPNCNYEQKSKFNRNTLMRDAIKIIELQKRDEVEKEKIKKI
;
A
#
# COMPACT_ATOMS: atom_id res chain seq x y z
N MET A 1 -12.73 -1.67 11.00
CA MET A 1 -12.83 -0.64 12.04
C MET A 1 -13.20 -1.20 13.42
N ILE A 2 -14.32 -1.92 13.58
CA ILE A 2 -14.79 -2.42 14.89
C ILE A 2 -13.78 -3.37 15.58
N LYS A 3 -13.15 -4.29 14.83
CA LYS A 3 -12.12 -5.22 15.34
C LYS A 3 -10.83 -4.54 15.84
N GLU A 4 -10.57 -3.30 15.43
CA GLU A 4 -9.34 -2.59 15.79
C GLU A 4 -9.56 -1.68 17.00
N GLN A 5 -10.74 -1.08 17.10
CA GLN A 5 -11.19 -0.41 18.32
C GLN A 5 -11.33 -1.38 19.50
N SER A 6 -11.88 -2.59 19.29
CA SER A 6 -12.03 -3.57 20.38
C SER A 6 -10.70 -4.04 20.96
N LYS A 7 -9.67 -4.21 20.13
CA LYS A 7 -8.31 -4.55 20.56
C LYS A 7 -7.65 -3.43 21.38
N LYS A 8 -7.89 -2.17 20.99
CA LYS A 8 -7.36 -1.00 21.71
C LYS A 8 -7.97 -0.89 23.10
N ILE A 9 -9.29 -1.03 23.19
CA ILE A 9 -10.04 -1.00 24.47
C ILE A 9 -9.58 -2.14 25.39
N MET A 10 -9.43 -3.36 24.86
CA MET A 10 -8.96 -4.51 25.65
C MET A 10 -7.55 -4.30 26.22
N MET A 11 -6.64 -3.71 25.42
CA MET A 11 -5.28 -3.39 25.89
C MET A 11 -5.29 -2.30 26.96
N GLU A 12 -6.12 -1.25 26.80
CA GLU A 12 -6.26 -0.18 27.80
C GLU A 12 -6.81 -0.73 29.12
N MET A 13 -7.81 -1.61 29.08
CA MET A 13 -8.36 -2.28 30.27
C MET A 13 -7.32 -3.16 30.98
N LEU A 14 -6.52 -3.92 30.22
CA LEU A 14 -5.45 -4.74 30.79
C LEU A 14 -4.40 -3.86 31.49
N VAL A 15 -3.96 -2.77 30.86
CA VAL A 15 -3.00 -1.84 31.46
C VAL A 15 -3.55 -1.22 32.75
N GLN A 16 -4.83 -0.82 32.75
CA GLN A 16 -5.49 -0.24 33.92
C GLN A 16 -5.67 -1.25 35.07
N LEU A 17 -5.87 -2.53 34.78
CA LEU A 17 -5.95 -3.59 35.79
C LEU A 17 -4.57 -3.95 36.38
N PHE A 18 -3.54 -4.03 35.54
CA PHE A 18 -2.20 -4.45 35.96
C PHE A 18 -1.39 -3.35 36.66
N SER A 19 -1.62 -2.08 36.29
CA SER A 19 -0.89 -0.94 36.88
C SER A 19 -1.01 -0.84 38.41
N PRO A 20 -2.20 -0.86 39.03
CA PRO A 20 -2.35 -0.74 40.49
C PRO A 20 -1.82 -1.96 41.25
N LEU A 21 -1.93 -3.16 40.69
CA LEU A 21 -1.37 -4.38 41.30
C LEU A 21 0.16 -4.33 41.30
N PHE A 22 0.76 -3.84 40.21
CA PHE A 22 2.19 -3.67 40.10
C PHE A 22 2.72 -2.58 41.04
N THR A 23 2.07 -1.41 41.10
CA THR A 23 2.50 -0.33 41.99
C THR A 23 2.37 -0.72 43.45
N ALA A 24 1.30 -1.43 43.83
CA ALA A 24 1.13 -1.97 45.19
C ALA A 24 2.20 -3.01 45.54
N PHE A 25 2.57 -3.88 44.60
CA PHE A 25 3.63 -4.87 44.80
C PHE A 25 5.00 -4.20 44.99
N VAL A 26 5.37 -3.26 44.12
CA VAL A 26 6.64 -2.51 44.22
C VAL A 26 6.69 -1.69 45.50
N PHE A 27 5.60 -1.01 45.87
CA PHE A 27 5.52 -0.24 47.10
C PHE A 27 5.68 -1.10 48.35
N ASN A 28 5.09 -2.30 48.38
CA ASN A 28 5.23 -3.22 49.51
C ASN A 28 6.65 -3.78 49.68
N ILE A 29 7.36 -4.02 48.56
CA ILE A 29 8.78 -4.39 48.57
C ILE A 29 9.64 -3.22 49.06
N LEU A 30 9.47 -2.03 48.48
CA LEU A 30 10.24 -0.84 48.85
C LEU A 30 10.00 -0.39 50.29
N SER A 31 8.77 -0.54 50.79
CA SER A 31 8.42 -0.21 52.17
C SER A 31 8.95 -1.22 53.19
N ASN A 32 9.68 -2.27 52.77
CA ASN A 32 10.19 -3.35 53.62
C ASN A 32 9.11 -4.07 54.46
N LYS A 33 7.82 -3.86 54.14
CA LYS A 33 6.68 -4.48 54.82
C LYS A 33 6.54 -5.96 54.48
N PHE A 34 7.12 -6.38 53.36
CA PHE A 34 7.14 -7.75 52.89
C PHE A 34 8.56 -8.10 52.42
N LYS A 35 9.14 -9.18 52.96
CA LYS A 35 10.37 -9.78 52.46
C LYS A 35 9.98 -10.97 51.57
N PRO A 36 9.75 -10.77 50.26
CA PRO A 36 9.39 -11.87 49.38
C PRO A 36 10.48 -12.94 49.38
N SER A 37 10.06 -14.20 49.28
CA SER A 37 11.02 -15.28 49.09
C SER A 37 11.77 -15.07 47.77
N PRO A 38 13.03 -15.53 47.64
CA PRO A 38 13.78 -15.46 46.39
C PRO A 38 13.03 -16.08 45.19
N PHE A 39 12.20 -17.09 45.46
CA PHE A 39 11.35 -17.73 44.46
C PHE A 39 10.31 -16.77 43.86
N ILE A 40 9.63 -15.97 44.70
CA ILE A 40 8.64 -14.98 44.23
C ILE A 40 9.35 -13.92 43.38
N ILE A 41 10.51 -13.43 43.83
CA ILE A 41 11.29 -12.44 43.08
C ILE A 41 11.65 -12.97 41.69
N ASN A 42 12.13 -14.21 41.58
CA ASN A 42 12.47 -14.83 40.30
C ASN A 42 11.27 -14.95 39.35
N ILE A 43 10.09 -15.30 39.86
CA ILE A 43 8.86 -15.35 39.03
C ILE A 43 8.55 -13.98 38.45
N PHE A 44 8.62 -12.92 39.26
CA PHE A 44 8.37 -11.57 38.79
C PHE A 44 9.40 -11.12 37.76
N ILE A 45 10.69 -11.41 37.98
CA ILE A 45 11.74 -11.09 37.00
C ILE A 45 11.43 -11.76 35.67
N VAL A 46 11.15 -13.07 35.65
CA VAL A 46 10.83 -13.81 34.41
C VAL A 46 9.58 -13.23 33.73
N PHE A 47 8.53 -12.95 34.50
CA PHE A 47 7.30 -12.34 33.98
C PHE A 47 7.59 -10.99 33.33
N PHE A 48 8.30 -10.09 34.01
CA PHE A 48 8.67 -8.78 33.46
C PHE A 48 9.58 -8.89 32.25
N SER A 49 10.55 -9.81 32.25
CA SER A 49 11.40 -10.06 31.09
C SER A 49 10.58 -10.49 29.87
N ILE A 50 9.61 -11.39 30.03
CA ILE A 50 8.72 -11.82 28.94
C ILE A 50 7.89 -10.63 28.42
N TRP A 51 7.26 -9.87 29.32
CA TRP A 51 6.47 -8.69 28.92
C TRP A 51 7.30 -7.62 28.25
N PHE A 52 8.52 -7.38 28.74
CA PHE A 52 9.47 -6.46 28.13
C PHE A 52 9.86 -6.92 26.73
N CYS A 53 10.14 -8.22 26.53
CA CYS A 53 10.42 -8.79 25.21
C CYS A 53 9.23 -8.62 24.24
N ILE A 54 7.99 -8.85 24.71
CA ILE A 54 6.78 -8.63 23.90
C ILE A 54 6.63 -7.15 23.55
N ALA A 55 6.81 -6.25 24.52
CA ALA A 55 6.72 -4.80 24.29
C ALA A 55 7.79 -4.32 23.29
N LEU A 56 9.02 -4.80 23.43
CA LEU A 56 10.13 -4.52 22.51
C LEU A 56 9.83 -5.02 21.10
N PHE A 57 9.30 -6.25 20.97
CA PHE A 57 8.89 -6.81 19.68
C PHE A 57 7.82 -5.96 18.99
N VAL A 58 6.76 -5.57 19.73
CA VAL A 58 5.69 -4.71 19.20
C VAL A 58 6.24 -3.33 18.80
N PHE A 59 7.15 -2.75 19.59
CA PHE A 59 7.79 -1.48 19.30
C PHE A 59 8.63 -1.54 18.01
N LEU A 60 9.53 -2.53 17.91
CA LEU A 60 10.37 -2.73 16.72
C LEU A 60 9.53 -2.98 15.48
N LYS A 61 8.49 -3.83 15.59
CA LYS A 61 7.54 -4.07 14.52
C LYS A 61 6.90 -2.76 14.04
N ARG A 62 6.39 -1.93 14.95
CA ARG A 62 5.76 -0.65 14.61
C ARG A 62 6.71 0.26 13.85
N ARG A 63 7.97 0.35 14.30
CA ARG A 63 9.03 1.12 13.63
C ARG A 63 9.31 0.61 12.20
N ILE A 64 9.37 -0.70 12.00
CA ILE A 64 9.59 -1.31 10.68
C ILE A 64 8.42 -0.97 9.74
N VAL A 65 7.18 -1.12 10.21
CA VAL A 65 5.98 -0.81 9.40
C VAL A 65 5.92 0.67 9.07
N GLU A 66 6.17 1.56 10.03
CA GLU A 66 6.20 3.01 9.83
C GLU A 66 7.29 3.43 8.84
N TYR A 67 8.48 2.84 8.94
CA TYR A 67 9.55 3.07 7.98
C TYR A 67 9.15 2.65 6.56
N LYS A 68 8.50 1.49 6.40
CA LYS A 68 7.98 1.04 5.09
C LYS A 68 6.89 1.98 4.56
N ASP A 69 5.99 2.46 5.42
CA ASP A 69 4.90 3.37 5.07
C ASP A 69 5.40 4.75 4.64
N ASN A 70 6.46 5.25 5.28
CA ASN A 70 7.05 6.54 4.92
C ASN A 70 7.72 6.52 3.54
N LYS A 71 8.09 5.34 3.02
CA LYS A 71 8.56 5.18 1.64
C LYS A 71 7.43 5.09 0.62
N GLN A 72 6.19 4.86 1.05
CA GLN A 72 5.06 4.75 0.15
C GLN A 72 4.64 6.13 -0.35
N PHE A 73 4.18 6.17 -1.60
CA PHE A 73 3.49 7.34 -2.12
C PHE A 73 2.15 7.49 -1.39
N LYS A 74 2.02 8.58 -0.63
CA LYS A 74 0.74 9.03 -0.06
C LYS A 74 0.14 9.99 -1.06
N ARG A 75 -1.00 9.62 -1.67
CA ARG A 75 -1.75 10.54 -2.53
C ARG A 75 -2.22 11.68 -1.64
N THR A 76 -1.53 12.83 -1.69
CA THR A 76 -2.08 14.07 -1.14
C THR A 76 -3.39 14.34 -1.88
N ALA A 77 -4.43 14.74 -1.16
CA ALA A 77 -5.79 14.92 -1.68
C ALA A 77 -5.92 16.01 -2.79
N ALA A 78 -4.81 16.45 -3.38
CA ALA A 78 -4.71 17.65 -4.20
C ALA A 78 -4.52 17.40 -5.71
N PHE A 79 -4.60 16.16 -6.20
CA PHE A 79 -4.60 15.89 -7.65
C PHE A 79 -5.89 15.16 -8.05
N VAL A 80 -7.01 15.89 -7.92
CA VAL A 80 -8.16 15.69 -8.81
C VAL A 80 -7.85 16.59 -10.01
N ILE A 81 -7.48 16.00 -11.14
CA ILE A 81 -7.41 16.77 -12.39
C ILE A 81 -8.86 17.15 -12.69
N PRO A 82 -9.23 18.45 -12.64
CA PRO A 82 -10.59 18.86 -12.91
C PRO A 82 -10.99 18.37 -14.29
N TYR A 83 -12.12 17.67 -14.34
CA TYR A 83 -12.75 17.24 -15.58
C TYR A 83 -13.29 18.49 -16.28
N TYR A 84 -12.45 19.15 -17.07
CA TYR A 84 -12.91 20.19 -17.98
C TYR A 84 -13.73 19.50 -19.07
N GLY A 85 -15.01 19.87 -19.15
CA GLY A 85 -15.99 19.40 -20.12
C GLY A 85 -15.54 19.74 -21.54
N ASP A 86 -14.73 18.86 -22.10
CA ASP A 86 -14.12 18.99 -23.42
C ASP A 86 -14.76 17.94 -24.34
N THR A 87 -15.03 18.32 -25.58
CA THR A 87 -15.77 17.55 -26.59
C THR A 87 -14.94 16.40 -27.20
N ARG A 88 -13.98 15.83 -26.45
CA ARG A 88 -13.08 14.76 -26.93
C ARG A 88 -13.57 13.40 -26.47
N GLU A 89 -13.51 12.40 -27.36
CA GLU A 89 -13.78 11.02 -26.97
C GLU A 89 -12.68 10.51 -26.03
N THR A 90 -13.09 9.87 -24.94
CA THR A 90 -12.19 9.20 -23.99
C THR A 90 -12.13 7.73 -24.36
N HIS A 91 -10.93 7.21 -24.61
CA HIS A 91 -10.71 5.81 -24.91
C HIS A 91 -9.87 5.16 -23.81
N THR A 92 -10.34 4.02 -23.31
CA THR A 92 -9.60 3.20 -22.36
C THR A 92 -8.73 2.20 -23.13
N VAL A 93 -7.42 2.33 -22.99
CA VAL A 93 -6.43 1.43 -23.58
C VAL A 93 -6.00 0.42 -22.52
N LYS A 94 -6.05 -0.87 -22.86
CA LYS A 94 -5.48 -1.92 -22.02
C LYS A 94 -3.96 -1.88 -22.13
N LEU A 95 -3.27 -1.81 -20.99
CA LEU A 95 -1.82 -1.92 -20.95
C LEU A 95 -1.39 -3.36 -20.72
N ASP A 96 -0.20 -3.69 -21.20
CA ASP A 96 0.46 -4.94 -20.88
C ASP A 96 0.73 -5.07 -19.37
N GLU A 97 1.03 -6.30 -18.94
CA GLU A 97 1.23 -6.60 -17.53
C GLU A 97 2.47 -5.88 -16.95
N ILE A 98 2.23 -4.88 -16.09
CA ILE A 98 3.28 -4.12 -15.41
C ILE A 98 3.36 -4.58 -13.96
N LYS A 99 4.54 -5.07 -13.57
CA LYS A 99 4.83 -5.60 -12.22
C LYS A 99 3.83 -6.69 -11.77
N LYS A 100 3.42 -7.58 -12.70
CA LYS A 100 2.45 -8.68 -12.48
C LYS A 100 1.00 -8.23 -12.24
N PHE A 101 0.68 -6.98 -12.53
CA PHE A 101 -0.67 -6.45 -12.48
C PHE A 101 -1.07 -5.95 -13.86
N ARG A 102 -2.37 -6.03 -14.17
CA ARG A 102 -2.93 -5.37 -15.35
C ARG A 102 -3.39 -3.97 -15.00
N TRP A 103 -3.25 -3.08 -15.98
CA TRP A 103 -3.59 -1.67 -15.86
C TRP A 103 -4.38 -1.23 -17.08
N PHE A 104 -5.29 -0.29 -16.87
CA PHE A 104 -6.04 0.34 -17.95
C PHE A 104 -5.78 1.84 -17.91
N LEU A 105 -5.58 2.43 -19.07
CA LEU A 105 -5.21 3.83 -19.19
C LEU A 105 -6.26 4.56 -20.02
N ASP A 106 -6.87 5.57 -19.41
CA ASP A 106 -7.76 6.47 -20.13
C ASP A 106 -6.95 7.53 -20.86
N VAL A 107 -7.11 7.55 -22.18
CA VAL A 107 -6.47 8.48 -23.11
C VAL A 107 -7.54 9.33 -23.77
N ARG A 108 -7.32 10.65 -23.83
CA ARG A 108 -8.10 11.54 -24.70
C ARG A 108 -7.41 11.69 -26.04
N VAL A 109 -8.17 11.54 -27.12
CA VAL A 109 -7.68 11.67 -28.50
C VAL A 109 -8.46 12.78 -29.19
N PRO A 110 -7.81 13.70 -29.94
CA PRO A 110 -8.52 14.68 -30.73
C PRO A 110 -9.34 14.02 -31.86
N LEU A 111 -10.60 14.46 -32.02
CA LEU A 111 -11.63 13.95 -32.95
C LEU A 111 -11.23 13.89 -34.44
N THR A 112 -10.15 14.56 -34.83
CA THR A 112 -9.69 14.67 -36.22
C THR A 112 -8.93 13.44 -36.74
N ARG A 113 -8.58 12.47 -35.89
CA ARG A 113 -7.92 11.21 -36.31
C ARG A 113 -8.87 10.01 -36.14
N LYS A 114 -9.07 9.26 -37.24
CA LYS A 114 -9.98 8.10 -37.28
C LYS A 114 -9.43 6.95 -36.40
N LEU A 115 -10.29 6.36 -35.57
CA LEU A 115 -10.04 5.17 -34.73
C LEU A 115 -9.40 3.95 -35.43
N LYS A 116 -9.35 3.90 -36.77
CA LYS A 116 -8.84 2.74 -37.51
C LYS A 116 -7.33 2.52 -37.32
N ASP A 117 -6.56 3.54 -36.96
CA ASP A 117 -5.12 3.41 -36.68
C ASP A 117 -4.84 2.89 -35.25
N TYR A 118 -5.81 3.03 -34.34
CA TYR A 118 -5.72 2.57 -32.95
C TYR A 118 -5.71 1.04 -32.80
N LYS A 119 -6.46 0.32 -33.65
CA LYS A 119 -6.52 -1.16 -33.64
C LYS A 119 -5.29 -1.82 -34.26
N ASN A 120 -4.45 -1.06 -34.98
CA ASN A 120 -3.33 -1.57 -35.77
C ASN A 120 -1.95 -1.19 -35.20
N ASN A 121 -1.83 -0.82 -33.91
CA ASN A 121 -0.57 -0.39 -33.31
C ASN A 121 0.12 0.77 -34.06
N GLN A 122 -0.62 1.62 -34.79
CA GLN A 122 -0.05 2.83 -35.37
C GLN A 122 -0.16 3.95 -34.34
N TYR A 123 0.95 4.12 -33.62
CA TYR A 123 1.21 5.12 -32.61
C TYR A 123 0.79 6.50 -33.12
N LEU A 124 -0.16 7.13 -32.41
CA LEU A 124 -0.36 8.56 -32.57
C LEU A 124 0.95 9.27 -32.24
N SER A 125 1.35 10.20 -33.12
CA SER A 125 2.38 11.19 -32.80
C SER A 125 2.14 11.76 -31.40
N VAL A 126 3.16 11.63 -30.58
CA VAL A 126 3.15 11.59 -29.11
C VAL A 126 2.72 12.90 -28.43
N ASP A 127 2.62 14.00 -29.18
CA ASP A 127 2.28 15.32 -28.64
C ASP A 127 0.78 15.52 -28.33
N ASP A 128 -0.11 14.64 -28.80
CA ASP A 128 -1.58 14.81 -28.68
C ASP A 128 -2.25 13.95 -27.59
N ILE A 129 -1.52 13.05 -26.92
CA ILE A 129 -2.07 12.12 -25.93
C ILE A 129 -1.95 12.68 -24.51
N ILE A 130 -3.05 13.21 -23.99
CA ILE A 130 -3.16 13.59 -22.58
C ILE A 130 -3.55 12.33 -21.78
N LEU A 131 -2.61 11.84 -20.97
CA LEU A 131 -2.83 10.75 -20.00
C LEU A 131 -3.72 11.29 -18.88
N PHE A 132 -4.97 10.81 -18.78
CA PHE A 132 -5.92 11.37 -17.82
C PHE A 132 -5.99 10.55 -16.53
N ASN A 133 -6.18 9.23 -16.64
CA ASN A 133 -6.33 8.35 -15.48
C ASN A 133 -5.75 6.96 -15.76
N LEU A 134 -4.98 6.43 -14.81
CA LEU A 134 -4.55 5.04 -14.79
C LEU A 134 -5.41 4.27 -13.77
N HIS A 135 -6.06 3.21 -14.21
CA HIS A 135 -6.89 2.33 -13.39
C HIS A 135 -6.18 1.01 -13.12
N GLY A 136 -6.38 0.48 -11.93
CA GLY A 136 -5.79 -0.77 -11.43
C GLY A 136 -5.30 -0.65 -9.98
N PRO A 137 -4.62 -1.67 -9.44
CA PRO A 137 -4.21 -2.90 -10.12
C PRO A 137 -5.37 -3.88 -10.37
N TYR A 138 -5.42 -4.43 -11.57
CA TYR A 138 -6.36 -5.49 -11.94
C TYR A 138 -5.70 -6.86 -11.96
N CYS A 139 -6.50 -7.89 -11.74
CA CYS A 139 -6.05 -9.27 -11.83
C CYS A 139 -5.65 -9.61 -13.28
N PRO A 140 -4.53 -10.33 -13.47
CA PRO A 140 -4.13 -10.81 -14.79
C PRO A 140 -5.10 -11.86 -15.35
N GLU A 141 -5.78 -12.65 -14.54
CA GLU A 141 -6.65 -13.72 -15.07
C GLU A 141 -8.03 -13.20 -15.45
N ASP A 142 -8.66 -12.43 -14.57
CA ASP A 142 -10.09 -12.12 -14.65
C ASP A 142 -10.42 -10.62 -14.82
N LEU A 143 -9.40 -9.75 -14.90
CA LEU A 143 -9.57 -8.29 -15.07
C LEU A 143 -10.44 -7.62 -13.98
N CYS A 144 -10.71 -8.32 -12.87
CA CYS A 144 -11.31 -7.81 -11.64
C CYS A 144 -10.36 -6.81 -10.95
N GLU A 145 -10.89 -5.74 -10.35
CA GLU A 145 -10.08 -4.86 -9.50
C GLU A 145 -9.67 -5.64 -8.24
N MET A 146 -8.38 -5.59 -7.89
CA MET A 146 -7.88 -6.37 -6.76
C MET A 146 -8.11 -5.63 -5.43
N ASN A 147 -8.56 -6.38 -4.43
CA ASN A 147 -8.66 -5.90 -3.05
C ASN A 147 -7.27 -5.79 -2.44
N GLU A 148 -6.99 -4.66 -1.79
CA GLU A 148 -5.72 -4.40 -1.11
C GLU A 148 -5.86 -4.60 0.40
N GLU A 149 -5.06 -5.48 0.98
CA GLU A 149 -4.97 -5.68 2.42
C GLU A 149 -3.52 -5.53 2.91
N LYS A 150 -3.33 -4.84 4.03
CA LYS A 150 -2.02 -4.71 4.66
C LYS A 150 -1.76 -5.86 5.62
N THR A 151 -0.69 -6.61 5.36
CA THR A 151 -0.22 -7.73 6.17
C THR A 151 0.38 -7.28 7.51
N PHE A 152 0.55 -8.23 8.43
CA PHE A 152 1.11 -7.98 9.76
C PHE A 152 2.48 -7.28 9.75
N PHE A 153 3.34 -7.56 8.77
CA PHE A 153 4.68 -6.96 8.63
C PHE A 153 4.73 -5.72 7.71
N GLY A 154 3.56 -5.15 7.38
CA GLY A 154 3.45 -3.94 6.58
C GLY A 154 3.71 -4.13 5.09
N GLU A 155 3.60 -5.36 4.58
CA GLU A 155 3.52 -5.63 3.14
C GLU A 155 2.06 -5.60 2.68
N TYR A 156 1.82 -5.42 1.39
CA TYR A 156 0.49 -5.34 0.80
C TYR A 156 0.18 -6.65 0.07
N LYS A 157 -0.97 -7.23 0.37
CA LYS A 157 -1.53 -8.40 -0.29
C LYS A 157 -2.67 -7.92 -1.18
N PHE A 158 -2.58 -8.24 -2.47
CA PHE A 158 -3.61 -7.99 -3.45
C PHE A 158 -4.33 -9.29 -3.74
N THR A 159 -5.65 -9.34 -3.58
CA THR A 159 -6.48 -10.52 -3.85
C THR A 159 -7.56 -10.20 -4.89
N CYS A 160 -7.73 -11.07 -5.89
CA CYS A 160 -8.90 -10.93 -6.76
C CYS A 160 -10.16 -11.39 -5.98
N PRO A 161 -11.28 -10.67 -6.08
CA PRO A 161 -12.54 -11.10 -5.48
C PRO A 161 -13.19 -12.28 -6.21
N ASN A 162 -12.91 -12.48 -7.50
CA ASN A 162 -13.60 -13.45 -8.35
C ASN A 162 -12.77 -14.72 -8.62
N CYS A 163 -11.43 -14.59 -8.70
CA CYS A 163 -10.53 -15.74 -8.76
C CYS A 163 -9.64 -15.79 -7.51
N ASN A 164 -9.08 -16.97 -7.21
CA ASN A 164 -8.18 -17.17 -6.07
C ASN A 164 -6.77 -16.62 -6.31
N TYR A 165 -6.60 -15.72 -7.27
CA TYR A 165 -5.30 -15.11 -7.56
C TYR A 165 -4.91 -14.12 -6.46
N GLU A 166 -3.71 -14.30 -5.91
CA GLU A 166 -3.15 -13.45 -4.88
C GLU A 166 -1.73 -13.03 -5.24
N GLN A 167 -1.43 -11.73 -5.08
CA GLN A 167 -0.12 -11.18 -5.33
C GLN A 167 0.34 -10.33 -4.14
N LYS A 168 1.51 -10.68 -3.58
CA LYS A 168 2.15 -9.86 -2.54
C LYS A 168 3.01 -8.78 -3.17
N SER A 169 3.01 -7.61 -2.57
CA SER A 169 3.79 -6.44 -2.97
C SER A 169 4.33 -5.71 -1.75
N LYS A 170 5.52 -5.12 -1.90
CA LYS A 170 6.09 -4.20 -0.91
C LYS A 170 5.48 -2.79 -0.99
N PHE A 171 4.68 -2.55 -2.03
CA PHE A 171 4.14 -1.24 -2.39
C PHE A 171 2.63 -1.23 -2.34
N ASN A 172 2.08 -0.15 -1.81
CA ASN A 172 0.64 0.08 -1.83
C ASN A 172 0.14 0.39 -3.26
N ARG A 173 -1.17 0.35 -3.45
CA ARG A 173 -1.83 0.64 -4.74
C ARG A 173 -1.35 1.94 -5.37
N ASN A 174 -1.29 3.02 -4.60
CA ASN A 174 -0.90 4.35 -5.09
C ASN A 174 0.55 4.38 -5.59
N THR A 175 1.45 3.71 -4.89
CA THR A 175 2.86 3.60 -5.26
C THR A 175 3.02 2.75 -6.51
N LEU A 176 2.28 1.63 -6.61
CA LEU A 176 2.25 0.81 -7.81
C LEU A 176 1.73 1.60 -9.02
N MET A 177 0.66 2.36 -8.85
CA MET A 177 0.08 3.21 -9.90
C MET A 177 1.09 4.27 -10.37
N ARG A 178 1.75 4.99 -9.45
CA ARG A 178 2.79 5.98 -9.78
C ARG A 178 3.96 5.34 -10.53
N ASP A 179 4.40 4.17 -10.07
CA ASP A 179 5.50 3.46 -10.71
C ASP A 179 5.11 2.94 -12.10
N ALA A 180 3.87 2.50 -12.29
CA ALA A 180 3.34 2.10 -13.59
C ALA A 180 3.29 3.30 -14.56
N ILE A 181 2.83 4.47 -14.11
CA ILE A 181 2.86 5.72 -14.90
C ILE A 181 4.28 6.02 -15.37
N LYS A 182 5.27 5.97 -14.48
CA LYS A 182 6.68 6.19 -14.85
C LYS A 182 7.19 5.19 -15.89
N ILE A 183 6.81 3.91 -15.78
CA ILE A 183 7.19 2.89 -16.76
C ILE A 183 6.58 3.21 -18.13
N ILE A 184 5.30 3.59 -18.17
CA ILE A 184 4.61 3.98 -19.40
C ILE A 184 5.27 5.22 -20.02
N GLU A 185 5.61 6.22 -19.21
CA GLU A 185 6.32 7.43 -19.67
C GLU A 185 7.70 7.12 -20.25
N LEU A 186 8.44 6.17 -19.66
CA LEU A 186 9.75 5.75 -20.16
C LEU A 186 9.61 4.98 -21.48
N GLN A 187 8.70 4.01 -21.56
CA GLN A 187 8.43 3.27 -22.79
C GLN A 187 8.07 4.21 -23.95
N LYS A 188 7.24 5.23 -23.67
CA LYS A 188 6.91 6.29 -24.64
C LYS A 188 8.13 7.04 -25.16
N ARG A 189 9.10 7.38 -24.29
CA ARG A 189 10.32 8.09 -24.72
C ARG A 189 11.17 7.22 -25.64
N ASP A 190 11.34 5.95 -25.29
CA ASP A 190 12.15 5.01 -26.05
C ASP A 190 11.55 4.77 -27.46
N GLU A 191 10.23 4.74 -27.58
CA GLU A 191 9.53 4.62 -28.88
C GLU A 191 9.76 5.84 -29.77
N VAL A 192 9.63 7.05 -29.21
CA VAL A 192 9.89 8.30 -29.94
C VAL A 192 11.33 8.37 -30.43
N GLU A 193 12.29 7.95 -29.62
CA GLU A 193 13.70 7.94 -30.00
C GLU A 193 13.98 6.96 -31.14
N LYS A 194 13.41 5.74 -31.08
CA LYS A 194 13.51 4.75 -32.16
C LYS A 194 12.90 5.24 -33.47
N GLU A 195 11.77 5.94 -33.43
CA GLU A 195 11.16 6.50 -34.64
C GLU A 195 11.99 7.61 -35.26
N LYS A 196 12.68 8.42 -34.46
CA LYS A 196 13.60 9.45 -34.96
C LYS A 196 14.80 8.83 -35.66
N ILE A 197 15.37 7.77 -35.09
CA ILE A 197 16.51 7.04 -35.68
C ILE A 197 16.13 6.39 -37.02
N LYS A 198 14.91 5.84 -37.16
CA LYS A 198 14.45 5.23 -38.42
C LYS A 198 14.18 6.23 -39.55
N LYS A 199 14.07 7.52 -39.24
CA LYS A 199 13.81 8.59 -40.22
C LYS A 199 15.08 9.28 -40.71
N ILE A 200 16.25 8.90 -40.17
CA ILE A 200 17.59 9.32 -40.60
C ILE A 200 18.15 8.20 -41.49
#